data_AF-A0A7W5P645-F1
#
_entry.id   AF-A0A7W5P645-F1
#
_cell.length_a   1.000
_cell.length_b   1.000
_cell.length_c   1.000
_cell.angle_alpha   90.00
_cell.angle_beta   90.00
_cell.angle_gamma   90.00
#
_symmetry.space_group_name_H-M   'P 1'
#
loop_
_entity.id
_entity.type
_entity.pdbx_description
1 polymer ?
#
loop_
_entity_poly.entity_id
_entity_poly.type
_entity_poly.pdbx_seq_one_letter_code
_entity_poly.pdbx_strand_id
1 'polypeptide(L)'
;MVAPLVEALLLRAVRRRPAGTRAPEHRPTRLVSRPHPVESVAYVADRTTALVRRPEGELEVLPAGSLVLPALLGLGAPTYVVVTHEPVEVWLRVGPFDTHDDRVVQQVELRLTVALGDSASGLRELADESGSAGSDGLEGLGDAILDRLAREVSARTTEAVRRRTLHELVDSSLGVLLDGALPETFLGGLVERSGLEVVDVDWPTEGRGWVVPAPPATVSR
;
A
#
# COMPACT_ATOMS: atom_id res chain seq x y z
N MET A 1 6.14 -16.38 43.51
CA MET A 1 6.45 -15.12 42.80
C MET A 1 6.72 -15.51 41.35
N VAL A 2 5.77 -15.68 40.42
CA VAL A 2 4.68 -14.81 39.92
C VAL A 2 5.12 -13.38 39.67
N ALA A 3 5.72 -13.16 38.49
CA ALA A 3 5.29 -12.17 37.51
C ALA A 3 5.75 -12.61 36.09
N PRO A 4 4.95 -13.43 35.40
CA PRO A 4 4.99 -13.66 33.96
C PRO A 4 4.02 -12.68 33.27
N LEU A 5 4.49 -11.60 32.63
CA LEU A 5 3.59 -10.66 31.90
C LEU A 5 4.29 -9.63 30.99
N VAL A 6 5.27 -10.02 30.16
CA VAL A 6 5.72 -9.16 29.03
C VAL A 6 5.57 -9.94 27.72
N GLU A 7 4.38 -10.50 27.59
CA GLU A 7 3.84 -10.99 26.34
C GLU A 7 3.57 -9.79 25.41
N ALA A 8 4.06 -9.91 24.18
CA ALA A 8 3.29 -9.63 22.97
C ALA A 8 3.14 -8.19 22.45
N LEU A 9 4.17 -7.54 21.87
CA LEU A 9 3.89 -6.36 21.02
C LEU A 9 4.57 -6.18 19.65
N LEU A 10 5.74 -6.73 19.32
CA LEU A 10 6.40 -6.28 18.06
C LEU A 10 6.41 -7.24 16.87
N LEU A 11 6.14 -8.55 17.03
CA LEU A 11 6.33 -9.51 15.93
C LEU A 11 5.14 -10.46 15.63
N ARG A 12 4.09 -10.50 16.48
CA ARG A 12 2.85 -11.31 16.26
C ARG A 12 1.72 -10.97 17.24
N ALA A 13 1.55 -9.68 17.56
CA ALA A 13 0.57 -9.20 18.54
C ALA A 13 -0.40 -8.16 17.99
N VAL A 14 -0.94 -8.40 16.81
CA VAL A 14 -2.29 -7.94 16.51
C VAL A 14 -3.04 -9.10 15.84
N ARG A 15 -3.99 -9.66 16.61
CA ARG A 15 -5.06 -10.62 16.30
C ARG A 15 -4.77 -12.13 16.33
N ARG A 16 -5.16 -12.73 17.46
CA ARG A 16 -6.03 -13.93 17.46
C ARG A 16 -7.50 -13.51 17.43
N ARG A 17 -8.28 -14.28 16.67
CA ARG A 17 -9.73 -14.18 16.41
C ARG A 17 -10.56 -14.23 17.70
N PRO A 18 -11.51 -13.29 17.91
CA PRO A 18 -12.69 -13.56 18.72
C PRO A 18 -13.85 -13.99 17.81
N ALA A 19 -14.44 -15.14 18.11
CA ALA A 19 -15.82 -15.40 17.74
C ALA A 19 -16.71 -14.50 18.62
N GLY A 20 -17.50 -13.64 18.00
CA GLY A 20 -18.43 -12.74 18.71
C GLY A 20 -18.65 -11.40 18.01
N THR A 21 -19.39 -11.45 16.91
CA THR A 21 -20.31 -10.44 16.35
C THR A 21 -20.11 -8.96 16.74
N ARG A 22 -19.45 -8.16 15.86
CA ARG A 22 -19.89 -6.84 15.33
C ARG A 22 -18.75 -6.14 14.54
N ALA A 23 -19.11 -5.66 13.34
CA ALA A 23 -18.51 -4.65 12.43
C ALA A 23 -16.97 -4.63 12.16
N PRO A 24 -16.51 -4.48 10.90
CA PRO A 24 -15.10 -4.58 10.55
C PRO A 24 -14.36 -3.24 10.78
N GLU A 25 -13.73 -3.08 11.95
CA GLU A 25 -12.82 -1.97 12.22
C GLU A 25 -11.35 -2.42 12.27
N HIS A 26 -10.50 -1.67 11.55
CA HIS A 26 -9.04 -1.73 11.48
C HIS A 26 -8.45 -2.94 10.73
N ARG A 27 -8.15 -2.74 9.44
CA ARG A 27 -7.32 -3.62 8.59
C ARG A 27 -5.95 -2.96 8.38
N PRO A 28 -4.85 -3.73 8.31
CA PRO A 28 -3.51 -3.15 8.17
C PRO A 28 -3.32 -2.58 6.76
N THR A 29 -3.16 -1.25 6.67
CA THR A 29 -2.91 -0.47 5.45
C THR A 29 -1.41 -0.29 5.14
N ARG A 30 -0.52 -1.00 5.83
CA ARG A 30 0.92 -0.70 5.82
C ARG A 30 1.73 -1.87 5.24
N LEU A 31 2.39 -1.60 4.12
CA LEU A 31 3.40 -2.47 3.48
C LEU A 31 4.69 -2.57 4.31
N VAL A 32 4.89 -1.61 5.21
CA VAL A 32 6.16 -1.32 5.87
C VAL A 32 5.93 -1.08 7.36
N SER A 33 6.73 -1.70 8.24
CA SER A 33 6.68 -1.44 9.68
C SER A 33 7.21 -0.04 10.01
N ARG A 34 6.91 0.45 11.22
CA ARG A 34 7.62 1.62 11.73
C ARG A 34 9.11 1.29 11.91
N PRO A 35 9.99 2.31 11.86
CA PRO A 35 11.38 2.13 12.21
C PRO A 35 11.49 1.74 13.69
N HIS A 36 12.29 0.71 13.98
CA HIS A 36 12.52 0.23 15.35
C HIS A 36 14.02 0.07 15.63
N PRO A 37 14.48 0.26 16.88
CA PRO A 37 15.85 -0.06 17.26
C PRO A 37 16.03 -1.57 17.46
N VAL A 38 17.18 -2.12 17.06
CA VAL A 38 17.54 -3.52 17.34
C VAL A 38 18.31 -3.59 18.66
N GLU A 39 17.67 -4.12 19.70
CA GLU A 39 18.29 -4.31 21.02
C GLU A 39 18.87 -5.71 21.22
N SER A 40 18.47 -6.68 20.39
CA SER A 40 18.88 -8.08 20.48
C SER A 40 19.03 -8.72 19.11
N VAL A 41 19.75 -9.84 19.04
CA VAL A 41 19.90 -10.60 17.78
C VAL A 41 18.52 -11.07 17.30
N ALA A 42 18.18 -10.74 16.06
CA ALA A 42 16.91 -11.09 15.44
C ALA A 42 17.14 -11.76 14.08
N TYR A 43 16.08 -12.31 13.51
CA TYR A 43 16.08 -12.96 12.21
C TYR A 43 14.99 -12.37 11.33
N VAL A 44 15.29 -12.18 10.05
CA VAL A 44 14.31 -11.72 9.06
C VAL A 44 13.38 -12.87 8.71
N ALA A 45 12.10 -12.70 9.01
CA ALA A 45 11.08 -13.73 8.80
C ALA A 45 10.92 -14.10 7.31
N ASP A 46 10.38 -15.28 7.06
CA ASP A 46 10.05 -15.71 5.71
C ASP A 46 9.14 -14.70 5.00
N ARG A 47 9.37 -14.50 3.70
CA ARG A 47 8.62 -13.52 2.86
C ARG A 47 8.69 -12.08 3.37
N THR A 48 9.74 -11.74 4.10
CA THR A 48 10.02 -10.36 4.49
C THR A 48 11.45 -9.98 4.09
N THR A 49 11.63 -8.71 3.83
CA THR A 49 12.93 -8.07 3.63
C THR A 49 13.08 -7.02 4.72
N ALA A 50 14.23 -7.01 5.39
CA ALA A 50 14.54 -5.98 6.37
C ALA A 50 15.48 -4.95 5.75
N LEU A 51 15.14 -3.68 5.92
CA LEU A 51 16.01 -2.56 5.64
C LEU A 51 16.65 -2.13 6.95
N VAL A 52 17.98 -2.21 7.04
CA VAL A 52 18.74 -1.88 8.26
C VAL A 52 19.65 -0.70 7.98
N ARG A 53 19.46 0.39 8.73
CA ARG A 53 20.34 1.56 8.69
C ARG A 53 21.23 1.56 9.93
N ARG A 54 22.54 1.42 9.71
CA ARG A 54 23.54 1.47 10.78
C ARG A 54 24.01 2.92 10.98
N PRO A 55 24.44 3.32 12.20
CA PRO A 55 24.78 4.71 12.52
C PRO A 55 25.84 5.37 11.61
N GLU A 56 26.82 4.58 11.15
CA GLU A 56 27.92 5.03 10.28
C GLU A 56 27.96 4.27 8.95
N GLY A 57 26.88 3.55 8.61
CA GLY A 57 26.84 2.63 7.48
C GLY A 57 25.80 3.00 6.43
N GLU A 58 25.98 2.45 5.24
CA GLU A 58 24.95 2.47 4.21
C GLU A 58 23.73 1.63 4.61
N LEU A 59 22.62 1.83 3.91
CA LEU A 59 21.42 1.03 4.08
C LEU A 59 21.66 -0.41 3.60
N GLU A 60 21.51 -1.36 4.52
CA GLU A 60 21.59 -2.78 4.22
C GLU A 60 20.19 -3.34 3.93
N VAL A 61 20.08 -4.10 2.84
CA VAL A 61 18.87 -4.88 2.52
C VAL A 61 19.16 -6.32 2.88
N LEU A 62 18.45 -6.83 3.89
CA LEU A 62 18.61 -8.18 4.42
C LEU A 62 17.40 -9.02 4.00
N PRO A 63 17.59 -10.07 3.18
CA PRO A 63 16.49 -10.94 2.78
C PRO A 63 16.00 -11.80 3.95
N ALA A 64 14.81 -12.39 3.78
CA ALA A 64 14.33 -13.49 4.60
C ALA A 64 15.45 -14.52 4.79
N GLY A 65 15.67 -14.94 6.03
CA GLY A 65 16.81 -15.82 6.28
C GLY A 65 17.98 -15.18 7.02
N SER A 66 18.02 -13.85 7.02
CA SER A 66 19.20 -13.12 7.47
C SER A 66 19.17 -12.85 8.97
N LEU A 67 20.33 -12.89 9.61
CA LEU A 67 20.51 -12.44 10.99
C LEU A 67 20.70 -10.93 11.03
N VAL A 68 19.97 -10.29 11.94
CA VAL A 68 20.09 -8.88 12.28
C VAL A 68 20.76 -8.79 13.64
N LEU A 69 21.92 -8.13 13.69
CA LEU A 69 22.70 -7.98 14.91
C LEU A 69 22.45 -6.60 15.53
N PRO A 70 22.37 -6.50 16.87
CA PRO A 70 22.37 -5.20 17.55
C PRO A 70 23.73 -4.52 17.41
N ALA A 71 23.78 -3.19 17.51
CA ALA A 71 25.05 -2.47 17.53
C ALA A 71 25.88 -2.87 18.76
N LEU A 72 27.10 -3.35 18.53
CA LEU A 72 27.99 -3.84 19.59
C LEU A 72 28.87 -2.75 20.22
N LEU A 73 28.96 -1.56 19.60
CA LEU A 73 29.80 -0.44 20.04
C LEU A 73 28.99 0.85 20.01
N GLY A 74 28.86 1.48 21.18
CA GLY A 74 27.80 2.44 21.51
C GLY A 74 27.93 3.86 20.95
N LEU A 75 27.82 4.01 19.63
CA LEU A 75 27.42 5.28 19.03
C LEU A 75 26.27 5.02 18.06
N GLY A 76 25.03 5.13 18.57
CA GLY A 76 23.77 4.98 17.83
C GLY A 76 23.21 3.55 17.79
N ALA A 77 21.91 3.41 18.06
CA ALA A 77 21.20 2.15 17.81
C ALA A 77 20.86 2.02 16.32
N PRO A 78 21.01 0.85 15.68
CA PRO A 78 20.62 0.67 14.30
C PRO A 78 19.10 0.74 14.21
N THR A 79 18.61 1.50 13.24
CA THR A 79 17.19 1.62 12.96
C THR A 79 16.85 0.68 11.82
N TYR A 80 15.83 -0.16 11.98
CA TYR A 80 15.39 -1.07 10.93
C TYR A 80 13.91 -0.89 10.60
N VAL A 81 13.57 -1.28 9.37
CA VAL A 81 12.22 -1.30 8.84
C VAL A 81 11.99 -2.65 8.20
N VAL A 82 10.87 -3.30 8.52
CA VAL A 82 10.46 -4.58 7.92
C VAL A 82 9.47 -4.34 6.81
N VAL A 83 9.76 -4.96 5.68
CA VAL A 83 9.07 -4.82 4.42
C VAL A 83 8.54 -6.19 4.04
N THR A 84 7.24 -6.33 3.77
CA THR A 84 6.63 -7.65 3.50
C THR A 84 6.31 -7.86 2.02
N HIS A 85 6.61 -9.05 1.51
CA HIS A 85 6.20 -9.50 0.17
C HIS A 85 4.80 -10.12 0.18
N GLU A 86 4.14 -10.23 1.33
CA GLU A 86 2.77 -10.71 1.36
C GLU A 86 1.81 -9.67 0.76
N PRO A 87 0.78 -10.10 0.00
CA PRO A 87 -0.18 -9.18 -0.56
C PRO A 87 -0.96 -8.44 0.54
N VAL A 88 -1.07 -7.12 0.39
CA VAL A 88 -1.80 -6.21 1.28
C VAL A 88 -2.88 -5.49 0.49
N GLU A 89 -4.04 -5.27 1.11
CA GLU A 89 -5.11 -4.44 0.55
C GLU A 89 -4.79 -2.95 0.78
N VAL A 90 -4.67 -2.20 -0.30
CA VAL A 90 -4.51 -0.74 -0.30
C VAL A 90 -5.76 -0.10 -0.86
N TRP A 91 -6.29 0.87 -0.11
CA TRP A 91 -7.47 1.65 -0.49
C TRP A 91 -7.03 3.01 -1.00
N LEU A 92 -7.40 3.35 -2.22
CA LEU A 92 -7.04 4.60 -2.87
C LEU A 92 -8.29 5.34 -3.29
N ARG A 93 -8.32 6.64 -3.05
CA ARG A 93 -9.33 7.55 -3.61
C ARG A 93 -8.63 8.43 -4.63
N VAL A 94 -9.12 8.37 -5.86
CA VAL A 94 -8.51 9.08 -6.99
C VAL A 94 -9.59 9.89 -7.69
N GLY A 95 -9.23 11.08 -8.18
CA GLY A 95 -10.14 12.05 -8.79
C GLY A 95 -9.85 13.49 -8.34
N PRO A 96 -10.53 14.49 -8.92
CA PRO A 96 -11.52 14.38 -9.99
C PRO A 96 -10.91 14.10 -11.37
N PHE A 97 -11.72 13.60 -12.31
CA PHE A 97 -11.33 13.27 -13.68
C PHE A 97 -12.30 13.85 -14.71
N ASP A 98 -11.76 14.40 -15.79
CA ASP A 98 -12.54 14.78 -16.96
C ASP A 98 -12.62 13.61 -17.94
N THR A 99 -13.84 13.28 -18.37
CA THR A 99 -14.13 12.34 -19.46
C THR A 99 -13.93 13.00 -20.83
N HIS A 100 -13.98 12.20 -21.90
CA HIS A 100 -13.85 12.68 -23.26
C HIS A 100 -14.96 13.67 -23.68
N ASP A 101 -16.17 13.54 -23.09
CA ASP A 101 -17.33 14.40 -23.35
C ASP A 101 -17.49 15.51 -22.29
N ASP A 102 -16.38 15.93 -21.67
CA ASP A 102 -16.29 17.03 -20.69
C ASP A 102 -17.22 16.84 -19.46
N ARG A 103 -17.48 15.58 -19.08
CA ARG A 103 -18.13 15.23 -17.80
C ARG A 103 -17.09 14.98 -16.73
N VAL A 104 -17.36 15.44 -15.52
CA VAL A 104 -16.46 15.27 -14.37
C VAL A 104 -16.89 14.07 -13.53
N VAL A 105 -16.05 13.05 -13.45
CA VAL A 105 -16.16 12.00 -12.43
C VAL A 105 -15.44 12.52 -11.18
N GLN A 106 -16.18 12.73 -10.08
CA GLN A 106 -15.65 13.43 -8.91
C GLN A 106 -14.63 12.58 -8.16
N GLN A 107 -14.93 11.30 -8.01
CA GLN A 107 -14.09 10.38 -7.26
C GLN A 107 -14.30 8.94 -7.72
N VAL A 108 -13.23 8.15 -7.68
CA VAL A 108 -13.25 6.70 -7.79
C VAL A 108 -12.53 6.13 -6.58
N GLU A 109 -13.20 5.25 -5.83
CA GLU A 109 -12.59 4.49 -4.73
C GLU A 109 -12.14 3.13 -5.25
N LEU A 110 -10.83 2.87 -5.14
CA LEU A 110 -10.16 1.67 -5.62
C LEU A 110 -9.65 0.85 -4.45
N ARG A 111 -9.84 -0.46 -4.53
CA ARG A 111 -9.18 -1.44 -3.67
C ARG A 111 -8.17 -2.21 -4.52
N LEU A 112 -6.89 -2.02 -4.23
CA LEU A 112 -5.79 -2.72 -4.86
C LEU A 112 -5.26 -3.80 -3.91
N THR A 113 -5.00 -4.99 -4.43
CA THR A 113 -4.21 -6.00 -3.71
C THR A 113 -2.79 -5.95 -4.25
N VAL A 114 -1.85 -5.50 -3.42
CA VAL A 114 -0.46 -5.28 -3.83
C VAL A 114 0.54 -5.99 -2.94
N ALA A 115 1.59 -6.52 -3.54
CA ALA A 115 2.73 -7.12 -2.86
C ALA A 115 3.99 -6.36 -3.28
N LEU A 116 5.08 -6.56 -2.54
CA LEU A 116 6.38 -6.08 -2.98
C LEU A 116 7.05 -7.12 -3.86
N GLY A 117 7.58 -6.67 -5.00
CA GLY A 117 8.40 -7.47 -5.88
C GLY A 117 9.80 -7.67 -5.30
N ASP A 118 10.57 -8.58 -5.91
CA ASP A 118 11.90 -9.01 -5.43
C ASP A 118 13.03 -8.00 -5.73
N SER A 119 12.72 -6.72 -5.96
CA SER A 119 13.71 -5.71 -6.37
C SER A 119 14.40 -5.05 -5.18
N ALA A 120 15.46 -5.68 -4.69
CA ALA A 120 16.34 -5.10 -3.66
C ALA A 120 16.94 -3.74 -4.08
N SER A 121 17.19 -3.53 -5.38
CA SER A 121 17.71 -2.27 -5.91
C SER A 121 16.68 -1.14 -5.85
N GLY A 122 15.41 -1.42 -6.19
CA GLY A 122 14.34 -0.43 -6.09
C GLY A 122 14.03 -0.06 -4.63
N LEU A 123 14.14 -1.02 -3.72
CA LEU A 123 14.02 -0.75 -2.27
C LEU A 123 15.13 0.17 -1.74
N ARG A 124 16.38 0.00 -2.23
CA ARG A 124 17.48 0.91 -1.86
C ARG A 124 17.24 2.31 -2.39
N GLU A 125 16.92 2.44 -3.68
CA GLU A 125 16.68 3.74 -4.32
C GLU A 125 15.62 4.56 -3.58
N LEU A 126 14.49 3.95 -3.22
CA LEU A 126 13.44 4.63 -2.46
C LEU A 126 13.83 5.00 -1.03
N ALA A 127 14.60 4.15 -0.38
CA ALA A 127 15.07 4.43 0.98
C ALA A 127 16.20 5.47 1.00
N ASP A 128 16.94 5.63 -0.09
CA ASP A 128 17.89 6.72 -0.31
C ASP A 128 17.16 8.03 -0.65
N GLU A 129 16.13 7.99 -1.51
CA GLU A 129 15.25 9.14 -1.80
C GLU A 129 14.51 9.64 -0.54
N SER A 130 14.06 8.72 0.32
CA SER A 130 13.43 9.04 1.61
C SER A 130 14.46 9.52 2.65
N GLY A 131 15.74 9.21 2.44
CA GLY A 131 16.86 9.48 3.33
C GLY A 131 17.55 10.82 3.09
N SER A 132 16.83 11.93 3.21
CA SER A 132 17.48 13.25 3.29
C SER A 132 18.16 13.44 4.66
N ALA A 133 19.49 13.29 4.70
CA ALA A 133 20.46 13.85 5.66
C ALA A 133 20.13 13.86 7.19
N GLY A 134 19.39 12.89 7.73
CA GLY A 134 19.10 12.80 9.16
C GLY A 134 18.75 11.39 9.66
N SER A 135 18.76 11.22 11.00
CA SER A 135 18.40 9.99 11.72
C SER A 135 16.96 9.51 11.48
N ASP A 136 16.12 10.36 10.88
CA ASP A 136 14.70 10.13 10.59
C ASP A 136 14.47 9.53 9.19
N GLY A 137 15.52 9.24 8.41
CA GLY A 137 15.40 8.90 6.98
C GLY A 137 14.70 7.57 6.62
N LEU A 138 14.26 6.77 7.59
CA LEU A 138 13.40 5.59 7.37
C LEU A 138 11.96 5.83 7.84
N GLU A 139 11.73 6.90 8.60
CA GLU A 139 10.41 7.32 9.04
C GLU A 139 9.66 7.89 7.83
N GLY A 140 8.53 7.27 7.48
CA GLY A 140 7.75 7.66 6.29
C GLY A 140 8.05 6.89 5.01
N LEU A 141 8.96 5.89 5.01
CA LEU A 141 9.21 5.06 3.81
C LEU A 141 7.93 4.38 3.29
N GLY A 142 7.11 3.84 4.20
CA GLY A 142 5.83 3.23 3.84
C GLY A 142 4.87 4.23 3.19
N ASP A 143 4.80 5.45 3.74
CA ASP A 143 3.96 6.52 3.22
C ASP A 143 4.47 7.00 1.85
N ALA A 144 5.80 7.10 1.66
CA ALA A 144 6.41 7.46 0.39
C ALA A 144 6.11 6.43 -0.73
N ILE A 145 6.16 5.13 -0.42
CA ILE A 145 5.78 4.06 -1.36
C ILE A 145 4.31 4.20 -1.74
N LEU A 146 3.42 4.36 -0.74
CA LEU A 146 1.99 4.48 -0.97
C LEU A 146 1.64 5.76 -1.76
N ASP A 147 2.31 6.88 -1.48
CA ASP A 147 2.13 8.14 -2.20
C ASP A 147 2.61 8.06 -3.65
N ARG A 148 3.72 7.36 -3.91
CA ARG A 148 4.20 7.14 -5.28
C ARG A 148 3.27 6.22 -6.05
N LEU A 149 2.80 5.15 -5.41
CA LEU A 149 1.78 4.25 -5.96
C LEU A 149 0.47 5.01 -6.27
N ALA A 150 -0.02 5.81 -5.32
CA ALA A 150 -1.24 6.60 -5.48
C ALA A 150 -1.13 7.59 -6.64
N ARG A 151 0.03 8.26 -6.80
CA ARG A 151 0.28 9.15 -7.93
C ARG A 151 0.30 8.42 -9.27
N GLU A 152 0.98 7.27 -9.36
CA GLU A 152 1.02 6.48 -10.60
C GLU A 152 -0.36 5.93 -10.97
N VAL A 153 -1.10 5.38 -10.00
CA VAL A 153 -2.47 4.89 -10.18
C VAL A 153 -3.40 6.02 -10.61
N SER A 154 -3.32 7.18 -9.94
CA SER A 154 -4.13 8.36 -10.27
C SER A 154 -3.85 8.82 -11.71
N ALA A 155 -2.59 9.01 -12.08
CA ALA A 155 -2.22 9.45 -13.43
C ALA A 155 -2.72 8.51 -14.53
N ARG A 156 -2.60 7.19 -14.33
CA ARG A 156 -3.08 6.18 -15.28
C ARG A 156 -4.60 6.11 -15.32
N THR A 157 -5.26 6.23 -14.17
CA THR A 157 -6.73 6.28 -14.08
C THR A 157 -7.25 7.51 -14.84
N THR A 158 -6.66 8.68 -14.62
CA THR A 158 -6.97 9.92 -15.36
C THR A 158 -6.88 9.70 -16.86
N GLU A 159 -5.77 9.13 -17.34
CA GLU A 159 -5.56 8.91 -18.76
C GLU A 159 -6.56 7.90 -19.35
N ALA A 160 -6.92 6.86 -18.59
CA ALA A 160 -7.90 5.86 -19.01
C ALA A 160 -9.31 6.45 -19.10
N VAL A 161 -9.72 7.25 -18.11
CA VAL A 161 -11.02 7.93 -18.05
C VAL A 161 -11.14 9.00 -19.14
N ARG A 162 -10.10 9.81 -19.35
CA ARG A 162 -10.10 10.91 -20.32
C ARG A 162 -10.28 10.47 -21.77
N ARG A 163 -9.93 9.22 -22.08
CA ARG A 163 -10.08 8.63 -23.42
C ARG A 163 -11.48 8.09 -23.70
N ARG A 164 -12.41 8.19 -22.76
CA ARG A 164 -13.74 7.56 -22.83
C ARG A 164 -14.84 8.56 -22.52
N THR A 165 -15.97 8.37 -23.18
CA THR A 165 -17.19 9.10 -22.83
C THR A 165 -17.76 8.55 -21.52
N LEU A 166 -18.53 9.37 -20.78
CA LEU A 166 -19.22 8.91 -19.57
C LEU A 166 -20.09 7.67 -19.83
N HIS A 167 -20.77 7.64 -20.98
CA HIS A 167 -21.62 6.51 -21.37
C HIS A 167 -20.81 5.21 -21.51
N GLU A 168 -19.65 5.26 -22.16
CA GLU A 168 -18.75 4.10 -22.31
C GLU A 168 -18.23 3.59 -20.96
N LEU A 169 -17.93 4.49 -20.02
CA LEU A 169 -17.45 4.15 -18.68
C LEU A 169 -18.51 3.42 -17.85
N VAL A 170 -19.77 3.82 -18.00
CA VAL A 170 -20.91 3.19 -17.32
C VAL A 170 -21.26 1.84 -17.96
N ASP A 171 -21.28 1.77 -19.29
CA ASP A 171 -21.66 0.56 -20.03
C ASP A 171 -20.61 -0.56 -19.92
N SER A 172 -19.31 -0.20 -20.00
CA SER A 172 -18.22 -1.19 -20.00
C SER A 172 -17.79 -1.66 -18.61
N SER A 173 -18.35 -1.07 -17.54
CA SER A 173 -17.87 -1.15 -16.16
C SER A 173 -16.44 -0.60 -15.99
N LEU A 174 -16.32 0.46 -15.19
CA LEU A 174 -15.04 1.11 -14.87
C LEU A 174 -13.99 0.10 -14.36
N GLY A 175 -14.40 -0.93 -13.63
CA GLY A 175 -13.50 -1.97 -13.13
C GLY A 175 -12.79 -2.75 -14.24
N VAL A 176 -13.50 -3.14 -15.29
CA VAL A 176 -12.92 -3.86 -16.44
C VAL A 176 -11.96 -2.96 -17.20
N LEU A 177 -12.33 -1.68 -17.37
CA LEU A 177 -11.48 -0.71 -18.02
C LEU A 177 -10.18 -0.46 -17.24
N LEU A 178 -10.27 -0.25 -15.93
CA LEU A 178 -9.11 0.02 -15.11
C LEU A 178 -8.21 -1.20 -14.93
N ASP A 179 -8.77 -2.41 -14.92
CA ASP A 179 -7.97 -3.64 -14.88
C ASP A 179 -7.07 -3.77 -16.12
N GLY A 180 -7.56 -3.38 -17.30
CA GLY A 180 -6.76 -3.35 -18.53
C GLY A 180 -5.82 -2.13 -18.65
N ALA A 181 -6.12 -1.01 -17.99
CA ALA A 181 -5.32 0.21 -18.06
C ALA A 181 -4.19 0.26 -17.01
N LEU A 182 -4.41 -0.34 -15.83
CA LEU A 182 -3.44 -0.37 -14.75
C LEU A 182 -2.54 -1.59 -14.88
N PRO A 183 -1.21 -1.39 -14.83
CA PRO A 183 -0.26 -2.49 -14.99
C PRO A 183 -0.34 -3.46 -13.81
N GLU A 184 0.16 -4.67 -14.03
CA GLU A 184 0.39 -5.64 -12.95
C GLU A 184 1.61 -5.25 -12.10
N THR A 185 2.50 -4.37 -12.59
CA THR A 185 3.67 -3.91 -11.85
C THR A 185 3.78 -2.38 -11.87
N PHE A 186 4.08 -1.80 -10.71
CA PHE A 186 4.24 -0.37 -10.47
C PHE A 186 5.66 -0.08 -9.98
N LEU A 187 6.04 1.21 -10.05
CA LEU A 187 7.29 1.70 -9.45
C LEU A 187 8.54 0.93 -9.94
N GLY A 188 8.60 0.62 -11.23
CA GLY A 188 9.73 -0.12 -11.82
C GLY A 188 9.85 -1.58 -11.37
N GLY A 189 8.73 -2.21 -10.98
CA GLY A 189 8.70 -3.61 -10.55
C GLY A 189 8.84 -3.79 -9.03
N LEU A 190 8.85 -2.71 -8.27
CA LEU A 190 8.88 -2.79 -6.81
C LEU A 190 7.55 -3.22 -6.22
N VAL A 191 6.44 -2.83 -6.83
CA VAL A 191 5.10 -3.14 -6.32
C VAL A 191 4.38 -3.94 -7.38
N GLU A 192 3.93 -5.14 -7.01
CA GLU A 192 3.18 -6.04 -7.86
C GLU A 192 1.70 -5.99 -7.46
N ARG A 193 0.81 -5.78 -8.43
CA ARG A 193 -0.63 -5.82 -8.27
C ARG A 193 -1.13 -7.22 -8.62
N SER A 194 -1.81 -7.85 -7.68
CA SER A 194 -2.47 -9.15 -7.85
C SER A 194 -4.00 -9.04 -7.89
N GLY A 195 -4.55 -7.87 -7.59
CA GLY A 195 -5.99 -7.64 -7.65
C GLY A 195 -6.36 -6.16 -7.75
N LEU A 196 -7.50 -5.90 -8.37
CA LEU A 196 -8.10 -4.58 -8.49
C LEU A 196 -9.62 -4.71 -8.38
N GLU A 197 -10.21 -3.78 -7.64
CA GLU A 197 -11.65 -3.61 -7.55
C GLU A 197 -11.99 -2.12 -7.47
N VAL A 198 -13.02 -1.73 -8.21
CA VAL A 198 -13.67 -0.43 -8.05
C VAL A 198 -14.76 -0.60 -7.01
N VAL A 199 -14.58 0.05 -5.86
CA VAL A 199 -15.50 -0.08 -4.72
C VAL A 199 -16.65 0.92 -4.82
N ASP A 200 -16.33 2.16 -5.21
CA ASP A 200 -17.32 3.22 -5.37
C ASP A 200 -16.90 4.20 -6.46
N VAL A 201 -17.89 4.86 -7.07
CA VAL A 201 -17.68 5.90 -8.08
C VAL A 201 -18.69 7.02 -7.86
N ASP A 202 -18.18 8.22 -7.63
CA ASP A 202 -18.97 9.44 -7.56
C ASP A 202 -19.18 9.97 -8.99
N TRP A 203 -20.23 9.44 -9.63
CA TRP A 203 -20.63 9.80 -10.98
C TRP A 203 -21.21 11.22 -11.03
N PRO A 204 -20.99 11.96 -12.14
CA PRO A 204 -21.57 13.30 -12.31
C PRO A 204 -23.09 13.27 -12.16
N THR A 205 -23.60 14.12 -11.28
CA THR A 205 -25.04 14.33 -11.05
C THR A 205 -25.66 15.36 -11.99
N GLU A 206 -24.82 16.20 -12.65
CA GLU A 206 -25.28 17.24 -13.56
C GLU A 206 -24.79 17.03 -14.99
N GLY A 207 -25.75 16.98 -15.92
CA GLY A 207 -25.51 16.95 -17.35
C GLY A 207 -26.81 16.86 -18.13
N ARG A 208 -26.97 17.63 -19.22
CA ARG A 208 -28.18 17.59 -20.06
C ARG A 208 -28.46 16.14 -20.49
N GLY A 209 -29.53 15.54 -19.99
CA GLY A 209 -30.08 14.26 -20.45
C GLY A 209 -29.69 13.00 -19.68
N TRP A 210 -28.97 13.09 -18.56
CA TRP A 210 -28.60 11.90 -17.78
C TRP A 210 -29.70 11.51 -16.78
N VAL A 211 -30.20 10.28 -16.91
CA VAL A 211 -30.97 9.59 -15.86
C VAL A 211 -30.00 8.61 -15.21
N VAL A 212 -29.65 8.84 -13.95
CA VAL A 212 -28.85 7.89 -13.17
C VAL A 212 -29.61 6.56 -13.13
N PRO A 213 -29.05 5.44 -13.63
CA PRO A 213 -29.67 4.14 -13.39
C PRO A 213 -29.65 3.89 -11.88
N ALA A 214 -30.83 3.71 -11.29
CA ALA A 214 -30.93 3.35 -9.87
C ALA A 214 -30.09 2.09 -9.61
N PRO A 215 -29.38 2.01 -8.48
CA PRO A 215 -28.60 0.82 -8.14
C PRO A 215 -29.51 -0.42 -8.22
N PRO A 216 -29.00 -1.58 -8.70
CA PRO A 216 -29.82 -2.77 -8.83
C PRO A 216 -30.39 -3.13 -7.45
N ALA A 217 -31.71 -3.03 -7.31
CA ALA A 217 -32.39 -3.43 -6.10
C ALA A 217 -32.05 -4.89 -5.84
N THR A 218 -31.44 -5.17 -4.70
CA THR A 218 -31.15 -6.52 -4.24
C THR A 218 -32.49 -7.24 -4.05
N VAL A 219 -32.92 -8.02 -5.05
CA VAL A 219 -34.08 -8.89 -4.91
C VAL A 219 -33.65 -10.06 -4.03
N SER A 220 -33.89 -9.93 -2.73
CA SER A 220 -33.88 -11.07 -1.82
C SER A 220 -35.17 -11.87 -2.06
N ARG A 221 -35.03 -13.07 -2.64
CA ARG A 221 -35.99 -14.16 -2.51
C ARG A 221 -35.26 -15.47 -2.35
#